data_AF-A0AA37JCK3-F1
#
_entry.id   AF-A0AA37JCK3-F1
#
_cell.length_a   1.000
_cell.length_b   1.000
_cell.length_c   1.000
_cell.angle_alpha   90.00
_cell.angle_beta   90.00
_cell.angle_gamma   90.00
#
_symmetry.space_group_name_H-M   'P 1'
#
loop_
_entity.id
_entity.type
_entity.pdbx_description
1 polymer ?
#
loop_
_entity_poly.entity_id
_entity_poly.type
_entity_poly.pdbx_seq_one_letter_code
_entity_poly.pdbx_strand_id
1 'polypeptide(L)'
;MVNYDIDLNTKYSDPIDTGIYLTQGDYGQIQFTLRVKNDGAYVTDAVSATINIRLENRIPVVGNLIKSGNGYVYRLLGNELSIPGKAIADVKFKYSDGRSSSCRFLYHVREDTINDSSIEAGGYVGKLDELEAAAEELVDKFTGYEDIYEKTVKAKDDAIAATQNTINATNAAKNAAERAEAKATGAETAAIKADEARLQSQVVTGNTQQLMEEIQRKLNAGELNGAQGISAVISPQTGMFCLAVDPETGDFYAVYPDGGTPPTFEYNSSSGELFLLVND
;
A
#
# COMPACT_ATOMS: atom_id res chain seq x y z
N MET A 1 39.59 -43.48 18.34
CA MET A 1 39.65 -42.66 19.57
C MET A 1 39.79 -43.57 20.79
N VAL A 2 40.86 -43.41 21.56
CA VAL A 2 41.17 -44.17 22.79
C VAL A 2 40.81 -43.30 24.00
N ASN A 3 40.10 -43.87 24.98
CA ASN A 3 39.74 -43.19 26.22
C ASN A 3 40.48 -43.81 27.40
N TYR A 4 41.08 -42.97 28.23
CA TYR A 4 41.70 -43.37 29.49
C TYR A 4 40.91 -42.78 30.67
N ASP A 5 40.45 -43.66 31.56
CA ASP A 5 39.79 -43.26 32.80
C ASP A 5 40.83 -43.03 33.90
N ILE A 6 40.80 -41.85 34.53
CA ILE A 6 41.75 -41.44 35.55
C ILE A 6 40.96 -40.97 36.78
N ASP A 7 41.11 -41.69 37.89
CA ASP A 7 40.57 -41.32 39.18
C ASP A 7 41.53 -40.37 39.91
N LEU A 8 41.02 -39.20 40.31
CA LEU A 8 41.78 -38.16 41.00
C LEU A 8 41.09 -37.78 42.31
N ASN A 9 41.84 -37.18 43.23
CA ASN A 9 41.31 -36.70 44.51
C ASN A 9 41.81 -35.30 44.83
N THR A 10 40.98 -34.42 45.37
CA THR A 10 41.38 -33.06 45.77
C THR A 10 42.15 -32.98 47.09
N LYS A 11 42.18 -34.07 47.87
CA LYS A 11 42.83 -34.15 49.18
C LYS A 11 44.20 -34.81 49.15
N TYR A 12 44.55 -35.52 48.08
CA TYR A 12 45.83 -36.20 47.96
C TYR A 12 46.87 -35.29 47.31
N SER A 13 48.08 -35.26 47.87
CA SER A 13 49.18 -34.43 47.36
C SER A 13 50.09 -35.17 46.37
N ASP A 14 50.15 -36.49 46.50
CA ASP A 14 51.12 -37.30 45.77
C ASP A 14 50.68 -37.48 44.32
N PRO A 15 51.60 -37.29 43.36
CA PRO A 15 51.32 -37.56 41.96
C PRO A 15 51.03 -39.04 41.71
N ILE A 16 49.96 -39.33 40.96
CA ILE A 16 49.59 -40.67 40.52
C ILE A 16 50.31 -40.97 39.21
N ASP A 17 51.18 -41.99 39.17
CA ASP A 17 51.67 -42.51 37.91
C ASP A 17 50.61 -43.39 37.26
N THR A 18 50.10 -42.96 36.10
CA THR A 18 48.99 -43.65 35.44
C THR A 18 49.46 -44.86 34.62
N GLY A 19 50.76 -44.95 34.33
CA GLY A 19 51.29 -45.93 33.37
C GLY A 19 50.80 -45.73 31.93
N ILE A 20 50.19 -44.58 31.61
CA ILE A 20 49.72 -44.25 30.26
C ILE A 20 50.90 -43.79 29.40
N TYR A 21 51.07 -44.43 28.25
CA TYR A 21 52.04 -44.06 27.22
C TYR A 21 51.33 -43.66 25.94
N LEU A 22 51.49 -42.41 25.54
CA LEU A 22 50.94 -41.82 24.33
C LEU A 22 52.05 -41.60 23.31
N THR A 23 51.71 -41.45 22.04
CA THR A 23 52.69 -41.16 20.99
C THR A 23 52.58 -39.69 20.59
N GLN A 24 53.72 -39.04 20.34
CA GLN A 24 53.76 -37.68 19.81
C GLN A 24 52.97 -37.61 18.50
N GLY A 25 52.19 -36.54 18.31
CA GLY A 25 51.46 -36.31 17.06
C GLY A 25 50.08 -36.99 16.91
N ASP A 26 49.61 -37.75 17.90
CA ASP A 26 48.28 -38.40 17.91
C ASP A 26 47.11 -37.40 18.10
N TYR A 27 46.96 -36.44 17.16
CA TYR A 27 45.98 -35.36 17.21
C TYR A 27 44.53 -35.87 17.26
N GLY A 28 43.80 -35.51 18.31
CA GLY A 28 42.37 -35.78 18.43
C GLY A 28 41.99 -37.26 18.57
N GLN A 29 42.96 -38.17 18.67
CA GLN A 29 42.69 -39.61 18.81
C GLN A 29 42.65 -40.08 20.26
N ILE A 30 43.04 -39.24 21.22
CA ILE A 30 43.15 -39.60 22.64
C ILE A 30 42.25 -38.71 23.49
N GLN A 31 41.62 -39.33 24.49
CA GLN A 31 40.74 -38.67 25.44
C GLN A 31 41.06 -39.14 26.87
N PHE A 32 41.00 -38.22 27.83
CA PHE A 32 40.97 -38.51 29.25
C PHE A 32 39.57 -38.31 29.81
N THR A 33 39.08 -39.30 30.56
CA THR A 33 37.90 -39.17 31.41
C THR A 33 38.37 -39.06 32.85
N LEU A 34 38.25 -37.86 33.41
CA LEU A 34 38.77 -37.49 34.72
C LEU A 34 37.64 -37.59 35.75
N ARG A 35 37.78 -38.53 36.68
CA ARG A 35 36.86 -38.80 37.80
C ARG A 35 37.44 -38.20 39.07
N VAL A 36 37.09 -36.95 39.36
CA VAL A 36 37.70 -36.25 40.50
C VAL A 36 36.80 -36.33 41.72
N LYS A 37 37.34 -36.79 42.85
CA LYS A 37 36.63 -36.92 44.12
C LYS A 37 37.14 -35.93 45.17
N ASN A 38 36.24 -35.45 46.01
CA ASN A 38 36.53 -34.72 47.23
C ASN A 38 35.89 -35.52 48.37
N ASP A 39 36.73 -36.14 49.21
CA ASP A 39 36.27 -36.97 50.34
C ASP A 39 35.25 -38.06 49.94
N GLY A 40 35.55 -38.76 48.82
CA GLY A 40 34.72 -39.86 48.29
C GLY A 40 33.57 -39.42 47.36
N ALA A 41 33.14 -38.16 47.41
CA ALA A 41 32.09 -37.63 46.52
C ALA A 41 32.69 -37.05 45.22
N TYR A 42 32.01 -37.23 44.07
CA TYR A 42 32.46 -36.66 42.80
C TYR A 42 32.32 -35.13 42.80
N VAL A 43 33.40 -34.44 42.42
CA VAL A 43 33.39 -33.00 42.18
C VAL A 43 32.61 -32.74 40.90
N THR A 44 31.43 -32.12 41.01
CA THR A 44 30.54 -31.86 39.86
C THR A 44 29.90 -30.47 39.91
N ASP A 45 30.09 -29.74 41.00
CA ASP A 45 29.50 -28.45 41.35
C ASP A 45 30.36 -27.24 40.96
N ALA A 46 31.55 -27.48 40.39
CA ALA A 46 32.41 -26.40 39.89
C ALA A 46 31.75 -25.64 38.73
N VAL A 47 31.87 -24.30 38.75
CA VAL A 47 31.42 -23.40 37.68
C VAL A 47 32.19 -23.66 36.40
N SER A 48 33.49 -23.90 36.52
CA SER A 48 34.34 -24.34 35.41
C SER A 48 35.50 -25.18 35.90
N ALA A 49 36.03 -26.02 35.01
CA ALA A 49 37.20 -26.85 35.28
C ALA A 49 38.18 -26.78 34.10
N THR A 50 39.48 -26.78 34.41
CA THR A 50 40.55 -26.79 33.42
C THR A 50 41.61 -27.81 33.80
N ILE A 51 42.21 -28.46 32.82
CA ILE A 51 43.42 -29.27 33.01
C ILE A 51 44.64 -28.39 32.72
N ASN A 52 45.65 -28.44 33.59
CA ASN A 52 46.98 -27.91 33.27
C ASN A 52 47.94 -29.08 33.14
N ILE A 53 48.67 -29.09 32.04
CA ILE A 53 49.64 -30.12 31.70
C ILE A 53 50.98 -29.44 31.57
N ARG A 54 51.94 -29.85 32.38
CA ARG A 54 53.34 -29.44 32.22
C ARG A 54 54.11 -30.57 31.56
N LEU A 55 54.64 -30.28 30.38
CA LEU A 55 55.50 -31.19 29.62
C LEU A 55 56.95 -31.13 30.15
N GLU A 56 57.82 -31.96 29.61
CA GLU A 56 59.25 -32.03 29.99
C GLU A 56 59.97 -30.68 29.84
N ASN A 57 59.61 -29.89 28.81
CA ASN A 57 60.13 -28.54 28.55
C ASN A 57 59.64 -27.48 29.57
N ARG A 58 58.80 -27.87 30.53
CA ARG A 58 58.20 -27.05 31.59
C ARG A 58 57.20 -25.97 31.13
N ILE A 59 56.80 -25.98 29.86
CA ILE A 59 55.76 -25.09 29.35
C ILE A 59 54.39 -25.68 29.71
N PRO A 60 53.49 -24.92 30.38
CA PRO A 60 52.18 -25.42 30.75
C PRO A 60 51.16 -25.29 29.60
N VAL A 61 50.56 -26.39 29.18
CA VAL A 61 49.39 -26.42 28.31
C VAL A 61 48.14 -26.38 29.18
N VAL A 62 47.19 -25.50 28.88
CA VAL A 62 45.95 -25.35 29.64
C VAL A 62 44.76 -25.61 28.73
N GLY A 63 43.92 -26.54 29.14
CA GLY A 63 42.74 -26.96 28.38
C GLY A 63 41.46 -26.86 29.20
N ASN A 64 40.37 -26.47 28.54
CA ASN A 64 39.03 -26.47 29.14
C ASN A 64 38.51 -27.91 29.23
N LEU A 65 37.88 -28.23 30.36
CA LEU A 65 37.27 -29.54 30.57
C LEU A 65 35.77 -29.50 30.29
N ILE A 66 35.26 -30.52 29.61
CA ILE A 66 33.83 -30.68 29.32
C ILE A 66 33.23 -31.56 30.41
N LYS A 67 32.22 -31.06 31.14
CA LYS A 67 31.52 -31.87 32.15
C LYS A 67 30.75 -33.01 31.47
N SER A 68 30.95 -34.23 31.94
CA SER A 68 30.28 -35.43 31.41
C SER A 68 29.94 -36.41 32.53
N GLY A 69 28.64 -36.54 32.83
CA GLY A 69 28.14 -37.31 33.96
C GLY A 69 28.80 -36.91 35.28
N ASN A 70 29.35 -37.89 36.00
CA ASN A 70 30.05 -37.70 37.28
C ASN A 70 31.55 -37.40 37.11
N GLY A 71 31.93 -36.65 36.08
CA GLY A 71 33.34 -36.38 35.79
C GLY A 71 33.52 -35.37 34.67
N TYR A 72 34.74 -35.33 34.15
CA TYR A 72 35.16 -34.38 33.14
C TYR A 72 35.86 -35.10 32.00
N VAL A 73 35.68 -34.60 30.79
CA VAL A 73 36.31 -35.14 29.60
C VAL A 73 37.29 -34.11 29.06
N TYR A 74 38.46 -34.60 28.68
CA TYR A 74 39.49 -33.83 27.98
C TYR A 74 39.94 -34.56 26.74
N ARG A 75 39.92 -33.90 25.59
CA ARG A 75 40.47 -34.43 24.34
C ARG A 75 41.82 -33.79 24.08
N LEU A 76 42.83 -34.59 23.77
CA LEU A 76 44.16 -34.07 23.44
C LEU A 76 44.16 -33.64 21.97
N LEU A 77 44.48 -32.37 21.73
CA LEU A 77 44.33 -31.71 20.43
C LEU A 77 45.63 -31.05 19.96
N GLY A 78 46.78 -31.44 20.49
CA GLY A 78 48.07 -31.13 19.88
C GLY A 78 49.17 -30.99 20.90
N ASN A 79 49.28 -29.80 21.51
CA ASN A 79 50.45 -29.39 22.29
C ASN A 79 50.75 -30.29 23.47
N GLU A 80 49.74 -30.96 24.03
CA GLU A 80 49.89 -31.91 25.13
C GLU A 80 50.79 -33.09 24.79
N LEU A 81 50.98 -33.35 23.49
CA LEU A 81 51.80 -34.45 22.97
C LEU A 81 53.01 -33.94 22.19
N SER A 82 53.32 -32.64 22.23
CA SER A 82 54.36 -32.04 21.37
C SER A 82 55.79 -32.36 21.82
N ILE A 83 56.01 -32.71 23.08
CA ILE A 83 57.33 -32.95 23.66
C ILE A 83 57.40 -34.37 24.23
N PRO A 84 58.28 -35.25 23.71
CA PRO A 84 58.54 -36.55 24.31
C PRO A 84 59.06 -36.43 25.75
N GLY A 85 58.68 -37.38 26.59
CA GLY A 85 59.09 -37.42 27.99
C GLY A 85 57.91 -37.47 28.96
N LYS A 86 58.14 -36.99 30.18
CA LYS A 86 57.16 -37.06 31.26
C LYS A 86 56.28 -35.82 31.26
N ALA A 87 54.98 -36.04 31.19
CA ALA A 87 53.97 -35.01 31.37
C ALA A 87 53.33 -35.13 32.77
N ILE A 88 53.13 -33.98 33.42
CA ILE A 88 52.49 -33.90 34.74
C ILE A 88 51.27 -33.02 34.60
N ALA A 89 50.11 -33.55 34.97
CA ALA A 89 48.84 -32.87 34.84
C ALA A 89 48.12 -32.71 36.18
N ASP A 90 47.38 -31.61 36.33
CA ASP A 90 46.39 -31.44 37.39
C ASP A 90 45.11 -30.78 36.87
N VAL A 91 44.02 -30.95 37.61
CA VAL A 91 42.75 -30.29 37.32
C VAL A 91 42.55 -29.15 38.30
N LYS A 92 42.14 -27.99 37.78
CA LYS A 92 41.74 -26.82 38.56
C LYS A 92 40.26 -26.61 38.45
N PHE A 93 39.62 -26.39 39.58
CA PHE A 93 38.21 -26.06 39.67
C PHE A 93 38.02 -24.62 40.09
N LYS A 94 37.06 -23.94 39.46
CA LYS A 94 36.60 -22.63 39.88
C LYS A 94 35.17 -22.77 40.40
N TYR A 95 34.94 -22.25 41.60
CA TYR A 95 33.63 -22.14 42.23
C TYR A 95 33.24 -20.66 42.31
N SER A 96 32.03 -20.38 42.80
CA SER A 96 31.58 -19.00 43.05
C SER A 96 32.38 -18.31 44.15
N ASP A 97 32.90 -19.08 45.12
CA ASP A 97 33.51 -18.61 46.36
C ASP A 97 35.01 -18.96 46.48
N GLY A 98 35.58 -19.69 45.52
CA GLY A 98 36.96 -20.13 45.61
C GLY A 98 37.47 -20.98 44.46
N ARG A 99 38.63 -21.60 44.69
CA ARG A 99 39.28 -22.52 43.74
C ARG A 99 39.84 -23.72 44.48
N SER A 100 39.80 -24.88 43.83
CA SER A 100 40.45 -26.10 44.32
C SER A 100 41.28 -26.74 43.21
N SER A 101 42.12 -27.71 43.58
CA SER A 101 42.90 -28.50 42.61
C SER A 101 42.79 -29.98 42.95
N SER A 102 42.89 -30.83 41.93
CA SER A 102 43.10 -32.26 42.14
C SER A 102 44.55 -32.55 42.55
N CYS A 103 44.81 -33.78 42.98
CA CYS A 103 46.12 -34.39 42.92
C CYS A 103 46.66 -34.36 41.49
N ARG A 104 47.98 -34.50 41.36
CA ARG A 104 48.63 -34.57 40.05
C ARG A 104 48.56 -36.00 39.52
N PHE A 105 48.58 -36.14 38.21
CA PHE A 105 48.81 -37.42 37.56
C PHE A 105 49.89 -37.30 36.49
N LEU A 106 50.57 -38.40 36.21
CA LEU A 106 51.63 -38.48 35.22
C LEU A 106 51.18 -39.32 34.04
N TYR A 107 51.63 -38.95 32.85
CA TYR A 107 51.63 -39.81 31.69
C TYR A 107 52.91 -39.56 30.89
N HIS A 108 53.21 -40.44 29.94
CA HIS A 108 54.43 -40.40 29.15
C HIS A 108 54.11 -40.19 27.67
N VAL A 109 54.84 -39.27 27.04
CA VAL A 109 54.80 -39.04 25.59
C VAL A 109 56.02 -39.73 24.99
N ARG A 110 55.80 -40.68 24.08
CA ARG A 110 56.86 -41.36 23.34
C ARG A 110 57.16 -40.58 22.08
N GLU A 111 58.45 -40.49 21.77
CA GLU A 111 58.94 -39.95 20.49
C GLU A 111 58.46 -40.84 19.35
N ASP A 112 57.85 -40.23 18.33
CA ASP A 112 57.56 -40.93 17.07
C ASP A 112 58.82 -40.90 16.19
N THR A 113 59.66 -41.92 16.35
CA THR A 113 60.96 -42.03 15.65
C THR A 113 60.83 -42.45 14.18
N ILE A 114 59.61 -42.78 13.72
CA ILE A 114 59.36 -43.21 12.33
C ILE A 114 59.01 -42.01 11.45
N ASN A 115 58.30 -41.03 12.02
CA ASN A 115 57.98 -39.77 11.36
C ASN A 115 58.86 -38.67 11.97
N ASP A 116 60.12 -38.55 11.51
CA ASP A 116 61.03 -37.41 11.81
C ASP A 116 60.54 -36.12 11.12
N SER A 117 59.30 -35.78 11.40
CA SER A 117 58.71 -34.48 11.14
C SER A 117 58.60 -33.86 12.51
N SER A 118 59.58 -33.00 12.83
CA SER A 118 59.42 -32.01 13.88
C SER A 118 58.06 -31.35 13.72
N ILE A 119 57.06 -31.83 14.46
CA ILE A 119 55.76 -31.18 14.48
C ILE A 119 56.06 -29.85 15.15
N GLU A 120 56.01 -28.76 14.39
CA GLU A 120 56.00 -27.41 14.95
C GLU A 120 54.97 -27.45 16.07
N ALA A 121 55.43 -27.26 17.31
CA ALA A 121 54.54 -27.09 18.43
C ALA A 121 53.64 -25.91 18.05
N GLY A 122 52.41 -26.20 17.66
CA GLY A 122 51.44 -25.16 17.36
C GLY A 122 51.45 -24.24 18.56
N GLY A 123 51.63 -22.93 18.35
CA GLY A 123 51.40 -21.99 19.44
C GLY A 123 50.04 -22.31 20.05
N TYR A 124 49.86 -22.03 21.35
CA TYR A 124 48.54 -21.92 21.97
C TYR A 124 47.52 -21.43 20.92
N VAL A 125 46.29 -21.90 20.88
CA VAL A 125 45.30 -21.40 21.82
C VAL A 125 43.98 -22.16 21.57
N GLY A 126 43.58 -23.12 22.41
CA GLY A 126 42.20 -23.64 22.37
C GLY A 126 41.13 -22.55 22.55
N LYS A 127 41.48 -21.45 23.22
CA LYS A 127 40.69 -20.20 23.26
C LYS A 127 40.66 -19.39 21.95
N LEU A 128 41.64 -19.52 21.03
CA LEU A 128 41.55 -18.91 19.70
C LEU A 128 40.64 -19.75 18.83
N ASP A 129 40.70 -21.08 18.91
CA ASP A 129 39.75 -21.94 18.19
C ASP A 129 38.31 -21.67 18.68
N GLU A 130 38.11 -21.52 19.99
CA GLU A 130 36.83 -21.09 20.57
C GLU A 130 36.44 -19.67 20.10
N LEU A 131 37.41 -18.75 19.96
CA LEU A 131 37.16 -17.39 19.49
C LEU A 131 36.83 -17.34 17.99
N GLU A 132 37.46 -18.20 17.19
CA GLU A 132 37.21 -18.36 15.76
C GLU A 132 35.81 -18.90 15.54
N ALA A 133 35.45 -20.00 16.22
CA ALA A 133 34.09 -20.55 16.16
C ALA A 133 33.02 -19.52 16.62
N ALA A 134 33.30 -18.76 17.68
CA ALA A 134 32.39 -17.70 18.14
C ALA A 134 32.30 -16.54 17.15
N ALA A 135 33.39 -16.19 16.47
CA ALA A 135 33.40 -15.15 15.45
C ALA A 135 32.63 -15.58 14.19
N GLU A 136 32.80 -16.82 13.74
CA GLU A 136 32.04 -17.40 12.63
C GLU A 136 30.54 -17.41 12.92
N GLU A 137 30.11 -17.83 14.12
CA GLU A 137 28.70 -17.80 14.51
C GLU A 137 28.13 -16.36 14.51
N LEU A 138 28.95 -15.37 14.88
CA LEU A 138 28.56 -13.96 14.88
C LEU A 138 28.38 -13.44 13.45
N VAL A 139 29.29 -13.81 12.53
CA VAL A 139 29.21 -13.46 11.11
C VAL A 139 27.95 -14.04 10.48
N ASP A 140 27.66 -15.32 10.72
CA ASP A 140 26.44 -15.96 10.21
C ASP A 140 25.16 -15.26 10.68
N LYS A 141 25.11 -14.85 11.96
CA LYS A 141 23.99 -14.05 12.49
C LYS A 141 23.88 -12.71 11.77
N PHE A 142 24.99 -12.00 11.56
CA PHE A 142 24.97 -10.71 10.86
C PHE A 142 24.51 -10.83 9.41
N THR A 143 24.98 -11.84 8.67
CA THR A 143 24.50 -12.12 7.30
C THR A 143 23.01 -12.45 7.29
N GLY A 144 22.52 -13.20 8.27
CA GLY A 144 21.08 -13.46 8.43
C GLY A 144 20.27 -12.18 8.68
N TYR A 145 20.79 -11.21 9.44
CA TYR A 145 20.14 -9.92 9.66
C TYR A 145 20.13 -9.04 8.41
N GLU A 146 21.19 -9.04 7.60
CA GLU A 146 21.23 -8.28 6.33
C GLU A 146 20.15 -8.75 5.35
N ASP A 147 19.98 -10.06 5.17
CA ASP A 147 18.94 -10.64 4.30
C ASP A 147 17.51 -10.30 4.79
N ILE A 148 17.29 -10.31 6.11
CA ILE A 148 16.01 -9.88 6.70
C ILE A 148 15.76 -8.39 6.45
N TYR A 149 16.79 -7.55 6.57
CA TYR A 149 16.66 -6.11 6.38
C TYR A 149 16.22 -5.78 4.94
N GLU A 150 16.90 -6.33 3.94
CA GLU A 150 16.55 -6.11 2.52
C GLU A 150 15.13 -6.56 2.20
N LYS A 151 14.73 -7.75 2.67
CA LYS A 151 13.36 -8.25 2.49
C LYS A 151 12.33 -7.34 3.14
N THR A 152 12.63 -6.80 4.31
CA THR A 152 11.71 -5.91 5.06
C THR A 152 11.55 -4.57 4.34
N VAL A 153 12.64 -3.99 3.82
CA VAL A 153 12.58 -2.76 3.02
C VAL A 153 11.74 -2.97 1.76
N LYS A 154 11.99 -4.04 1.01
CA LYS A 154 11.22 -4.36 -0.20
C LYS A 154 9.73 -4.55 0.10
N ALA A 155 9.39 -5.32 1.14
CA ALA A 155 8.00 -5.53 1.54
C ALA A 155 7.28 -4.22 1.90
N LYS A 156 8.00 -3.27 2.52
CA LYS A 156 7.46 -1.95 2.84
C LYS A 156 7.20 -1.13 1.57
N ASP A 157 8.12 -1.14 0.61
CA ASP A 157 7.96 -0.42 -0.65
C ASP A 157 6.80 -0.99 -1.49
N ASP A 158 6.69 -2.31 -1.55
CA ASP A 158 5.57 -3.01 -2.22
C ASP A 158 4.23 -2.65 -1.57
N ALA A 159 4.17 -2.58 -0.24
CA ALA A 159 2.96 -2.18 0.50
C ALA A 159 2.58 -0.71 0.25
N ILE A 160 3.57 0.19 0.16
CA ILE A 160 3.36 1.60 -0.19
C ILE A 160 2.79 1.71 -1.61
N ALA A 161 3.36 0.98 -2.58
CA ALA A 161 2.89 0.96 -3.95
C ALA A 161 1.44 0.44 -4.06
N ALA A 162 1.13 -0.66 -3.37
CA ALA A 162 -0.22 -1.22 -3.31
C ALA A 162 -1.24 -0.25 -2.71
N THR A 163 -0.85 0.46 -1.65
CA THR A 163 -1.68 1.50 -1.02
C THR A 163 -1.96 2.64 -1.98
N GLN A 164 -0.93 3.12 -2.70
CA GLN A 164 -1.09 4.21 -3.65
C GLN A 164 -2.02 3.84 -4.82
N ASN A 165 -1.93 2.60 -5.32
CA ASN A 165 -2.84 2.09 -6.35
C ASN A 165 -4.29 2.09 -5.86
N THR A 166 -4.51 1.70 -4.61
CA THR A 166 -5.86 1.70 -3.99
C THR A 166 -6.42 3.11 -3.85
N ILE A 167 -5.59 4.08 -3.44
CA ILE A 167 -5.98 5.50 -3.35
C ILE A 167 -6.37 6.03 -4.74
N ASN A 168 -5.56 5.74 -5.76
CA ASN A 168 -5.84 6.18 -7.13
C ASN A 168 -7.16 5.61 -7.66
N ALA A 169 -7.42 4.31 -7.43
CA ALA A 169 -8.67 3.66 -7.81
C ALA A 169 -9.88 4.26 -7.07
N THR A 170 -9.73 4.55 -5.77
CA THR A 170 -10.79 5.16 -4.95
C THR A 170 -11.13 6.56 -5.44
N ASN A 171 -10.12 7.38 -5.75
CA ASN A 171 -10.34 8.72 -6.28
C ASN A 171 -11.03 8.69 -7.65
N ALA A 172 -10.66 7.74 -8.51
CA ALA A 172 -11.33 7.56 -9.80
C ALA A 172 -12.81 7.18 -9.63
N ALA A 173 -13.11 6.27 -8.69
CA ALA A 173 -14.47 5.88 -8.35
C ALA A 173 -15.30 7.05 -7.78
N LYS A 174 -14.71 7.84 -6.87
CA LYS A 174 -15.34 9.05 -6.30
C LYS A 174 -15.70 10.05 -7.40
N ASN A 175 -14.75 10.36 -8.29
CA ASN A 175 -15.00 11.28 -9.41
C ASN A 175 -16.04 10.74 -10.40
N ALA A 176 -16.16 9.41 -10.54
CA ALA A 176 -17.23 8.81 -11.35
C ALA A 176 -18.60 8.95 -10.67
N ALA A 177 -18.67 8.77 -9.35
CA ALA A 177 -19.89 8.94 -8.56
C ALA A 177 -20.39 10.40 -8.59
N GLU A 178 -19.50 11.38 -8.36
CA GLU A 178 -19.83 12.82 -8.42
C GLU A 178 -20.39 13.20 -9.79
N ARG A 179 -19.84 12.65 -10.89
CA ARG A 179 -20.35 12.87 -12.24
C ARG A 179 -21.71 12.22 -12.49
N ALA A 180 -21.97 11.06 -11.88
CA ALA A 180 -23.26 10.39 -11.98
C ALA A 180 -24.35 11.17 -11.22
N GLU A 181 -24.01 11.67 -10.03
CA GLU A 181 -24.90 12.52 -9.22
C GLU A 181 -25.26 13.81 -9.95
N ALA A 182 -24.27 14.53 -10.50
CA ALA A 182 -24.53 15.73 -11.29
C ALA A 182 -25.46 15.48 -12.49
N LYS A 183 -25.31 14.33 -13.16
CA LYS A 183 -26.21 13.92 -14.25
C LYS A 183 -27.63 13.61 -13.75
N ALA A 184 -27.76 12.96 -12.60
CA ALA A 184 -29.06 12.66 -12.00
C ALA A 184 -29.80 13.95 -11.63
N THR A 185 -29.15 14.89 -10.95
CA THR A 185 -29.73 16.21 -10.62
C THR A 185 -30.11 16.99 -11.87
N GLY A 186 -29.29 16.94 -12.93
CA GLY A 186 -29.60 17.54 -14.22
C GLY A 186 -30.84 16.93 -14.87
N ALA A 187 -30.98 15.60 -14.82
CA ALA A 187 -32.14 14.88 -15.35
C ALA A 187 -33.42 15.21 -14.55
N GLU A 188 -33.33 15.27 -13.21
CA GLU A 188 -34.44 15.64 -12.34
C GLU A 188 -34.92 17.07 -12.63
N THR A 189 -33.98 18.02 -12.77
CA THR A 189 -34.30 19.40 -13.15
C THR A 189 -34.98 19.48 -14.51
N ALA A 190 -34.51 18.69 -15.49
CA ALA A 190 -35.11 18.64 -16.82
C ALA A 190 -36.54 18.04 -16.79
N ALA A 191 -36.77 17.02 -15.96
CA ALA A 191 -38.08 16.41 -15.77
C ALA A 191 -39.08 17.41 -15.15
N ILE A 192 -38.67 18.14 -14.10
CA ILE A 192 -39.51 19.18 -13.48
C ILE A 192 -39.94 20.24 -14.52
N LYS A 193 -38.99 20.75 -15.31
CA LYS A 193 -39.30 21.72 -16.38
C LYS A 193 -40.25 21.18 -17.44
N ALA A 194 -40.12 19.90 -17.79
CA ALA A 194 -41.02 19.25 -18.72
C ALA A 194 -42.45 19.15 -18.16
N ASP A 195 -42.58 18.81 -16.87
CA ASP A 195 -43.88 18.76 -16.20
C ASP A 195 -44.53 20.14 -16.04
N GLU A 196 -43.75 21.17 -15.71
CA GLU A 196 -44.23 22.56 -15.68
C GLU A 196 -44.77 22.99 -17.04
N ALA A 197 -44.03 22.73 -18.13
CA ALA A 197 -44.46 23.04 -19.49
C ALA A 197 -45.74 22.27 -19.87
N ARG A 198 -45.85 21.00 -19.48
CA ARG A 198 -47.06 20.18 -19.69
C ARG A 198 -48.27 20.78 -18.98
N LEU A 199 -48.13 21.19 -17.72
CA LEU A 199 -49.21 21.81 -16.93
C LEU A 199 -49.66 23.14 -17.54
N GLN A 200 -48.71 23.99 -17.95
CA GLN A 200 -49.04 25.25 -18.63
C GLN A 200 -49.82 25.00 -19.93
N SER A 201 -49.40 24.02 -20.73
CA SER A 201 -50.13 23.63 -21.94
C SER A 201 -51.56 23.16 -21.62
N GLN A 202 -51.76 22.37 -20.56
CA GLN A 202 -53.09 21.90 -20.16
C GLN A 202 -54.02 23.06 -19.76
N VAL A 203 -53.50 24.04 -19.01
CA VAL A 203 -54.26 25.24 -18.64
C VAL A 203 -54.68 26.03 -19.88
N VAL A 204 -53.76 26.25 -20.82
CA VAL A 204 -54.06 26.97 -22.08
C VAL A 204 -55.10 26.22 -22.90
N THR A 205 -54.96 24.89 -23.05
CA THR A 205 -55.94 24.07 -23.76
C THR A 205 -57.32 24.14 -23.10
N GLY A 206 -57.39 24.01 -21.77
CA GLY A 206 -58.66 24.08 -21.04
C GLY A 206 -59.34 25.45 -21.18
N ASN A 207 -58.58 26.54 -21.01
CA ASN A 207 -59.09 27.91 -21.19
C ASN A 207 -59.59 28.13 -22.63
N THR A 208 -58.88 27.59 -23.62
CA THR A 208 -59.28 27.70 -25.04
C THR A 208 -60.58 26.96 -25.30
N GLN A 209 -60.76 25.75 -24.75
CA GLN A 209 -62.01 25.00 -24.87
C GLN A 209 -63.18 25.74 -24.23
N GLN A 210 -63.01 26.26 -23.01
CA GLN A 210 -64.03 27.05 -22.32
C GLN A 210 -64.41 28.31 -23.11
N LEU A 211 -63.42 29.02 -23.67
CA LEU A 211 -63.67 30.19 -24.50
C LEU A 211 -64.49 29.83 -25.75
N MET A 212 -64.14 28.73 -26.43
CA MET A 212 -64.85 28.27 -27.63
C MET A 212 -66.31 27.90 -27.31
N GLU A 213 -66.54 27.18 -26.22
CA GLU A 213 -67.89 26.84 -25.74
C GLU A 213 -68.69 28.10 -25.40
N GLU A 214 -68.07 29.09 -24.76
CA GLU A 214 -68.73 30.35 -24.43
C GLU A 214 -69.07 31.17 -25.68
N ILE A 215 -68.16 31.26 -26.66
CA ILE A 215 -68.42 31.93 -27.94
C ILE A 215 -69.60 31.26 -28.65
N GLN A 216 -69.61 29.93 -28.74
CA GLN A 216 -70.70 29.19 -29.39
C GLN A 216 -72.03 29.40 -28.66
N ARG A 217 -72.04 29.40 -27.33
CA ARG A 217 -73.22 29.71 -26.51
C ARG A 217 -73.74 31.11 -26.82
N LYS A 218 -72.87 32.13 -26.79
CA LYS A 218 -73.25 33.54 -27.06
C LYS A 218 -73.77 33.73 -28.48
N LEU A 219 -73.18 33.04 -29.46
CA LEU A 219 -73.64 33.05 -30.84
C LEU A 219 -75.06 32.47 -30.95
N ASN A 220 -75.28 31.29 -30.38
CA ASN A 220 -76.59 30.62 -30.39
C ASN A 220 -77.66 31.43 -29.64
N ALA A 221 -77.28 32.14 -28.58
CA ALA A 221 -78.16 33.00 -27.80
C ALA A 221 -78.45 34.36 -28.47
N GLY A 222 -77.79 34.68 -29.60
CA GLY A 222 -77.92 35.98 -30.27
C GLY A 222 -77.27 37.15 -29.52
N GLU A 223 -76.51 36.89 -28.44
CA GLU A 223 -75.82 37.90 -27.64
C GLU A 223 -74.68 38.59 -28.42
N LEU A 224 -74.22 37.99 -29.53
CA LEU A 224 -73.22 38.56 -30.43
C LEU A 224 -73.82 39.45 -31.52
N ASN A 225 -75.14 39.60 -31.58
CA ASN A 225 -75.84 40.48 -32.51
C ASN A 225 -76.23 41.79 -31.80
N GLY A 226 -75.24 42.61 -31.44
CA GLY A 226 -75.51 43.99 -31.05
C GLY A 226 -76.11 44.77 -32.23
N ALA A 227 -76.97 45.75 -31.96
CA ALA A 227 -77.38 46.70 -33.01
C ALA A 227 -76.11 47.29 -33.63
N GLN A 228 -75.93 47.13 -34.95
CA GLN A 228 -74.87 47.82 -35.66
C GLN A 228 -74.99 49.30 -35.31
N GLY A 229 -74.01 49.83 -34.57
CA GLY A 229 -73.93 51.27 -34.36
C GLY A 229 -73.95 51.93 -35.74
N ILE A 230 -74.64 53.07 -35.84
CA ILE A 230 -74.73 53.85 -37.08
C ILE A 230 -73.31 54.05 -37.60
N SER A 231 -72.91 53.28 -38.62
CA SER A 231 -71.56 53.33 -39.17
C SER A 231 -71.46 54.55 -40.06
N ALA A 232 -71.36 55.72 -39.44
CA ALA A 232 -71.13 56.99 -40.10
C ALA A 232 -69.77 57.52 -39.66
N VAL A 233 -68.77 57.38 -40.54
CA VAL A 233 -67.59 58.27 -40.49
C VAL A 233 -68.05 59.61 -41.05
N ILE A 234 -68.58 60.48 -40.19
CA ILE A 234 -68.88 61.86 -40.57
C ILE A 234 -67.57 62.65 -40.41
N SER A 235 -66.83 62.79 -41.50
CA SER A 235 -65.79 63.82 -41.61
C SER A 235 -66.43 65.04 -42.26
N PRO A 236 -66.73 66.12 -41.51
CA PRO A 236 -67.24 67.35 -42.12
C PRO A 236 -66.11 68.00 -42.93
N GLN A 237 -66.16 67.87 -44.25
CA GLN A 237 -65.43 68.76 -45.15
C GLN A 237 -66.40 69.34 -46.19
N THR A 238 -66.46 70.66 -46.21
CA THR A 238 -67.38 71.51 -46.96
C THR A 238 -66.96 71.57 -48.44
N GLY A 239 -67.86 71.16 -49.36
CA GLY A 239 -67.70 71.29 -50.82
C GLY A 239 -67.91 69.97 -51.59
N MET A 240 -69.13 69.44 -51.68
CA MET A 240 -70.13 69.64 -52.77
C MET A 240 -70.02 68.69 -53.99
N PHE A 241 -70.29 67.40 -53.77
CA PHE A 241 -71.16 66.51 -54.56
C PHE A 241 -71.38 65.23 -53.76
N CYS A 242 -72.51 64.55 -53.94
CA CYS A 242 -72.76 63.25 -53.31
C CYS A 242 -72.58 62.15 -54.36
N LEU A 243 -71.87 61.07 -54.04
CA LEU A 243 -71.85 59.88 -54.90
C LEU A 243 -73.02 58.98 -54.52
N ALA A 244 -73.83 58.60 -55.50
CA ALA A 244 -74.94 57.66 -55.36
C ALA A 244 -74.73 56.49 -56.34
N VAL A 245 -75.08 55.29 -55.90
CA VAL A 245 -75.09 54.09 -56.75
C VAL A 245 -76.52 53.82 -57.15
N ASP A 246 -76.77 53.63 -58.45
CA ASP A 246 -78.07 53.14 -58.92
C ASP A 246 -78.20 51.65 -58.55
N PRO A 247 -79.18 51.27 -57.71
CA PRO A 247 -79.33 49.89 -57.27
C PRO A 247 -79.80 48.92 -58.38
N GLU A 248 -80.31 49.40 -59.53
CA GLU A 248 -80.74 48.54 -60.63
C GLU A 248 -79.62 48.25 -61.64
N THR A 249 -78.78 49.24 -61.93
CA THR A 249 -77.69 49.13 -62.92
C THR A 249 -76.31 48.91 -62.30
N GLY A 250 -76.12 49.34 -61.05
CA GLY A 250 -74.84 49.33 -60.35
C GLY A 250 -73.91 50.51 -60.70
N ASP A 251 -74.37 51.45 -61.53
CA ASP A 251 -73.57 52.59 -61.96
C ASP A 251 -73.46 53.67 -60.86
N PHE A 252 -72.30 54.34 -60.83
CA PHE A 252 -72.03 55.43 -59.89
C PHE A 252 -72.32 56.79 -60.52
N TYR A 253 -73.09 57.61 -59.82
CA TYR A 253 -73.47 58.96 -60.23
C TYR A 253 -73.02 60.01 -59.22
N ALA A 254 -72.56 61.14 -59.72
CA ALA A 254 -72.41 62.36 -58.93
C ALA A 254 -73.74 63.12 -58.90
N VAL A 255 -74.30 63.30 -57.70
CA VAL A 255 -75.54 64.03 -57.44
C VAL A 255 -75.19 65.39 -56.84
N TYR A 256 -75.60 66.44 -57.53
CA TYR A 256 -75.41 67.82 -57.07
C TYR A 256 -76.66 68.28 -56.30
N PRO A 257 -76.50 68.81 -55.07
CA PRO A 257 -77.62 69.07 -54.17
C PRO A 257 -78.46 70.30 -54.56
N ASP A 258 -78.00 71.14 -55.49
CA ASP A 258 -78.66 72.38 -55.89
C ASP A 258 -79.67 72.21 -57.03
N GLY A 259 -79.79 71.01 -57.60
CA GLY A 259 -80.67 70.74 -58.74
C GLY A 259 -80.27 71.50 -60.02
N GLY A 260 -79.06 72.06 -60.07
CA GLY A 260 -78.51 72.73 -61.24
C GLY A 260 -78.21 71.75 -62.37
N THR A 261 -78.04 72.26 -63.59
CA THR A 261 -77.58 71.46 -64.72
C THR A 261 -76.18 70.92 -64.40
N PRO A 262 -75.97 69.59 -64.40
CA PRO A 262 -74.65 69.02 -64.13
C PRO A 262 -73.61 69.52 -65.14
N PRO A 263 -72.33 69.62 -64.74
CA PRO A 263 -71.27 69.92 -65.69
C PRO A 263 -71.21 68.84 -66.77
N THR A 264 -70.95 69.23 -68.01
CA THR A 264 -70.82 68.26 -69.11
C THR A 264 -69.41 67.73 -69.15
N PHE A 265 -69.26 66.41 -69.32
CA PHE A 265 -67.96 65.76 -69.44
C PHE A 265 -67.84 65.03 -70.77
N GLU A 266 -66.62 64.94 -71.29
CA GLU A 266 -66.27 64.10 -72.44
C GLU A 266 -65.32 62.99 -71.99
N TYR A 267 -65.65 61.74 -72.30
CA TYR A 267 -64.83 60.57 -71.97
C TYR A 267 -64.09 60.07 -73.21
N ASN A 268 -62.76 60.02 -73.13
CA ASN A 268 -61.93 59.43 -74.18
C ASN A 268 -61.74 57.94 -73.91
N SER A 269 -62.49 57.09 -74.63
CA SER A 269 -62.42 55.62 -74.46
C SER A 269 -61.08 54.99 -74.84
N SER A 270 -60.24 55.67 -75.63
CA SER A 270 -58.91 55.19 -76.00
C SER A 270 -57.81 55.52 -74.98
N SER A 271 -57.92 56.64 -74.25
CA SER A 271 -56.95 57.02 -73.19
C SER A 271 -57.44 56.72 -71.77
N GLY A 272 -58.75 56.56 -71.57
CA GLY A 272 -59.37 56.40 -70.26
C GLY A 272 -59.53 57.70 -69.49
N GLU A 273 -59.30 58.85 -70.11
CA GLU A 273 -59.39 60.17 -69.47
C GLU A 273 -60.79 60.78 -69.56
N LEU A 274 -61.18 61.50 -68.51
CA LEU A 274 -62.45 62.23 -68.41
C LEU A 274 -62.16 63.73 -68.35
N PHE A 275 -62.70 64.48 -69.31
CA PHE A 275 -62.52 65.93 -69.41
C PHE A 275 -63.79 66.66 -68.99
N LEU A 276 -63.65 67.70 -68.17
CA LEU A 276 -64.74 68.64 -67.90
C LEU A 276 -64.83 69.64 -69.05
N LEU A 277 -65.98 69.71 -69.71
CA LEU A 277 -66.25 70.72 -70.73
C LEU A 277 -66.66 72.03 -70.03
N VAL A 278 -65.83 73.06 -70.20
CA VAL A 278 -66.12 74.42 -69.72
C VAL A 278 -66.51 75.26 -70.94
N ASN A 279 -67.72 75.81 -70.95
CA ASN A 279 -68.13 76.78 -71.96
C ASN A 279 -67.58 78.16 -71.55
N ASP A 280 -66.84 78.82 -72.44
CA ASP A 280 -66.48 80.25 -72.29
C ASP A 280 -67.69 81.17 -72.47
#